data_AF-A0AA36C5W0-F1
#
_entry.id   AF-A0AA36C5W0-F1
#
_cell.length_a   1.000
_cell.length_b   1.000
_cell.length_c   1.000
_cell.angle_alpha   90.00
_cell.angle_beta   90.00
_cell.angle_gamma   90.00
#
_symmetry.space_group_name_H-M   'P 1'
#
loop_
_entity.id
_entity.type
_entity.pdbx_description
1 polymer ?
#
loop_
_entity_poly.entity_id
_entity_poly.type
_entity_poly.pdbx_seq_one_letter_code
_entity_poly.pdbx_strand_id
1 'polypeptide(L)'
;MEWTSGGLPWKREKGMDKAKVEAQKKELRTNETLLNQAMKGCPKETYVRIMRYLDDLEYYDVPDYTYIFGTIRDTFMINHLDPFAPLDWETGRKFQPSAEMHWRWDPHRLLR
;
A
#
# COMPACT_ATOMS: atom_id res chain seq x y z
N MET A 1 -3.68 -3.20 0.30
CA MET A 1 -4.96 -3.82 0.69
C MET A 1 -5.14 -5.11 -0.09
N GLU A 2 -5.61 -5.11 -1.34
CA GLU A 2 -5.90 -6.37 -2.06
C GLU A 2 -4.72 -7.33 -2.17
N TRP A 3 -3.52 -6.82 -2.46
CA TRP A 3 -2.32 -7.63 -2.60
C TRP A 3 -1.86 -8.27 -1.28
N THR A 4 -2.20 -7.66 -0.15
CA THR A 4 -1.82 -8.13 1.19
C THR A 4 -2.91 -8.97 1.85
N SER A 5 -4.19 -8.72 1.56
CA SER A 5 -5.34 -9.46 2.10
C SER A 5 -5.82 -10.61 1.21
N GLY A 6 -5.35 -10.70 -0.03
CA GLY A 6 -5.74 -11.72 -1.02
C GLY A 6 -7.05 -11.43 -1.77
N GLY A 7 -7.75 -10.34 -1.44
CA GLY A 7 -8.98 -9.95 -2.13
C GLY A 7 -9.71 -8.78 -1.49
N LEU A 8 -10.56 -8.13 -2.27
CA LEU A 8 -11.49 -7.10 -1.81
C LEU A 8 -12.87 -7.69 -1.46
N PRO A 9 -13.61 -7.11 -0.50
CA PRO A 9 -14.95 -7.59 -0.12
C PRO A 9 -15.94 -7.64 -1.30
N TRP A 10 -15.85 -6.70 -2.23
CA TRP A 10 -16.70 -6.59 -3.42
C TRP A 10 -16.14 -7.30 -4.66
N LYS A 11 -15.09 -8.14 -4.53
CA LYS A 11 -14.47 -8.85 -5.67
C LYS A 11 -15.45 -9.72 -6.47
N ARG A 12 -16.53 -10.19 -5.83
CA ARG A 12 -17.55 -11.07 -6.43
C ARG A 12 -18.74 -10.34 -7.04
N GLU A 13 -18.86 -9.02 -6.82
CA GLU A 13 -19.97 -8.23 -7.34
C GLU A 13 -19.75 -7.97 -8.85
N LYS A 14 -20.79 -8.17 -9.67
CA LYS A 14 -20.70 -7.99 -11.13
C LYS A 14 -20.90 -6.51 -11.49
N GLY A 15 -20.41 -6.09 -12.66
CA GLY A 15 -20.39 -4.67 -13.07
C GLY A 15 -21.73 -3.93 -13.13
N MET A 16 -22.86 -4.63 -13.08
CA MET A 16 -24.20 -4.02 -13.01
C MET A 16 -24.60 -3.58 -11.58
N ASP A 17 -23.95 -4.11 -10.54
CA ASP A 17 -24.28 -3.85 -9.13
C ASP A 17 -23.48 -2.67 -8.55
N LYS A 18 -23.28 -1.60 -9.34
CA LYS A 18 -22.46 -0.44 -8.95
C LYS A 18 -22.94 0.20 -7.64
N ALA A 19 -24.26 0.31 -7.46
CA ALA A 19 -24.86 0.88 -6.25
C ALA A 19 -24.54 0.05 -4.99
N LYS A 20 -24.48 -1.27 -5.14
CA LYS A 20 -24.13 -2.18 -4.04
C LYS A 20 -22.67 -2.05 -3.65
N VAL A 21 -21.78 -1.98 -4.64
CA VAL A 21 -20.34 -1.75 -4.41
C VAL A 21 -20.10 -0.39 -3.75
N GLU A 22 -20.84 0.65 -4.17
CA GLU A 22 -20.78 1.97 -3.56
C GLU A 22 -21.20 1.93 -2.08
N ALA A 23 -22.33 1.28 -1.78
CA ALA A 23 -22.80 1.11 -0.40
C ALA A 23 -21.77 0.36 0.47
N GLN A 24 -21.21 -0.74 -0.04
CA GLN A 24 -20.17 -1.52 0.64
C GLN A 24 -18.90 -0.69 0.90
N LYS A 25 -18.48 0.16 -0.04
CA LYS A 25 -17.34 1.06 0.14
C LYS A 25 -17.59 2.11 1.22
N LYS A 26 -18.79 2.71 1.23
CA LYS A 26 -19.20 3.69 2.25
C LYS A 26 -19.26 3.04 3.63
N GLU A 27 -19.87 1.86 3.73
CA GLU A 27 -19.98 1.10 4.98
C GLU A 27 -18.61 0.69 5.53
N LEU A 28 -17.67 0.29 4.67
CA LEU A 28 -16.32 -0.07 5.08
C LEU A 28 -15.55 1.10 5.71
N ARG A 29 -15.87 2.35 5.37
CA ARG A 29 -15.26 3.54 5.96
C ARG A 29 -15.82 3.90 7.34
N THR A 30 -17.08 3.56 7.60
CA THR A 30 -17.77 3.90 8.87
C THR A 30 -17.78 2.76 9.88
N ASN A 31 -17.81 1.51 9.41
CA ASN A 31 -17.90 0.33 10.24
C ASN A 31 -16.51 -0.26 10.53
N GLU A 32 -15.99 0.03 11.73
CA GLU A 32 -14.67 -0.44 12.15
C GLU A 32 -14.55 -1.98 12.15
N THR A 33 -15.64 -2.69 12.48
CA THR A 33 -15.64 -4.16 12.48
C THR A 33 -15.41 -4.72 11.08
N LEU A 34 -16.11 -4.16 10.08
CA LEU A 34 -15.92 -4.56 8.68
C LEU A 34 -14.54 -4.17 8.17
N LEU A 35 -14.04 -3.00 8.57
CA LEU A 35 -12.70 -2.57 8.22
C LEU A 35 -11.64 -3.52 8.78
N ASN A 36 -11.77 -3.93 10.05
CA ASN A 36 -10.89 -4.89 10.70
C ASN A 36 -10.89 -6.25 9.99
N GLN A 37 -12.06 -6.71 9.55
CA GLN A 37 -12.20 -7.95 8.80
C GLN A 37 -11.55 -7.86 7.41
N ALA A 38 -11.77 -6.75 6.70
CA ALA A 38 -11.19 -6.52 5.37
C ALA A 38 -9.66 -6.34 5.41
N MET A 39 -9.13 -5.81 6.51
CA MET A 39 -7.70 -5.59 6.74
C MET A 39 -7.01 -6.75 7.48
N LYS A 40 -7.68 -7.89 7.65
CA LYS A 40 -7.08 -9.04 8.33
C LYS A 40 -5.79 -9.45 7.60
N GLY A 41 -4.68 -9.53 8.33
CA GLY A 41 -3.37 -9.85 7.78
C GLY A 41 -2.63 -8.68 7.13
N CYS A 42 -3.21 -7.49 7.10
CA CYS A 42 -2.54 -6.26 6.65
C CYS A 42 -1.98 -5.49 7.87
N PRO A 43 -0.93 -4.67 7.70
CA PRO A 43 -0.44 -3.77 8.75
C PRO A 43 -1.40 -2.59 8.94
N LYS A 44 -2.49 -2.86 9.68
CA LYS A 44 -3.69 -2.02 9.81
C LYS A 44 -3.36 -0.56 10.12
N GLU A 45 -2.51 -0.31 11.12
CA GLU A 45 -2.22 1.05 11.60
C GLU A 45 -1.72 1.98 10.48
N THR A 46 -0.75 1.52 9.70
CA THR A 46 -0.17 2.30 8.61
C THR A 46 -1.15 2.50 7.43
N TYR A 47 -1.95 1.48 7.10
CA TYR A 47 -2.94 1.58 6.05
C TYR A 47 -4.12 2.49 6.43
N VAL A 48 -4.60 2.41 7.68
CA VAL A 48 -5.63 3.31 8.22
C VAL A 48 -5.15 4.75 8.23
N ARG A 49 -3.89 4.98 8.59
CA ARG A 49 -3.28 6.32 8.57
C ARG A 49 -3.28 6.93 7.16
N ILE A 50 -2.89 6.17 6.14
CA ILE A 50 -2.94 6.62 4.74
C ILE A 50 -4.39 6.83 4.28
N MET A 51 -5.30 5.92 4.62
CA MET A 51 -6.70 6.04 4.21
C MET A 51 -7.39 7.27 4.80
N ARG A 52 -7.15 7.59 6.08
CA ARG A 52 -7.68 8.81 6.71
C ARG A 52 -7.12 10.05 6.05
N TYR A 53 -5.81 10.07 5.82
CA TYR A 53 -5.16 11.16 5.09
C TYR A 53 -5.78 11.38 3.69
N LEU A 54 -6.06 10.31 2.95
CA LEU A 54 -6.70 10.42 1.64
C LEU A 54 -8.17 10.85 1.71
N ASP A 55 -8.88 10.54 2.80
CA ASP A 55 -10.27 10.96 3.00
C ASP A 55 -10.38 12.45 3.33
N ASP A 56 -9.33 13.04 3.90
CA ASP A 56 -9.27 14.47 4.24
C ASP A 56 -8.91 15.36 3.04
N LEU A 57 -8.47 14.79 1.91
CA LEU A 57 -8.08 15.55 0.71
C LEU A 57 -9.30 15.99 -0.11
N GLU A 58 -9.26 17.25 -0.56
CA GLU A 58 -10.19 17.78 -1.54
C GLU A 58 -9.67 17.65 -2.98
N TYR A 59 -10.56 17.91 -3.95
CA TYR A 59 -10.27 17.71 -5.38
C TYR A 59 -9.06 18.51 -5.90
N TYR A 60 -8.80 19.70 -5.34
CA TYR A 60 -7.70 20.57 -5.76
C TYR A 60 -6.46 20.46 -4.87
N ASP A 61 -6.51 19.65 -3.82
CA ASP A 61 -5.38 19.48 -2.92
C ASP A 61 -4.26 18.68 -3.61
N VAL A 62 -3.02 19.07 -3.33
CA VAL A 62 -1.84 18.34 -3.78
C VAL A 62 -1.49 17.32 -2.68
N PRO A 63 -1.50 16.01 -2.98
CA PRO A 63 -1.12 15.01 -1.99
C PRO A 63 0.34 15.15 -1.55
N ASP A 64 0.59 15.06 -0.25
CA ASP A 64 1.91 14.95 0.36
C ASP A 64 2.43 13.52 0.19
N TYR A 65 3.13 13.31 -0.92
CA TYR A 65 3.80 12.05 -1.21
C TYR A 65 4.93 11.73 -0.22
N THR A 66 5.52 12.73 0.44
CA THR A 66 6.55 12.52 1.47
C THR A 66 5.94 11.83 2.68
N TYR A 67 4.74 12.27 3.10
CA TYR A 67 3.98 11.65 4.17
C TYR A 67 3.55 10.21 3.84
N ILE A 68 3.02 9.98 2.64
CA ILE A 68 2.60 8.64 2.20
C ILE A 68 3.81 7.70 2.18
N PHE A 69 4.93 8.14 1.59
CA PHE A 69 6.16 7.36 1.53
C PHE A 69 6.72 7.05 2.92
N GLY A 70 6.75 8.05 3.81
CA GLY A 70 7.16 7.86 5.21
C GLY A 70 6.32 6.81 5.92
N THR A 71 5.00 6.86 5.73
CA THR A 71 4.08 5.89 6.35
C THR A 71 4.30 4.47 5.82
N ILE A 72 4.59 4.31 4.52
CA ILE A 72 4.95 3.01 3.94
C ILE A 72 6.29 2.53 4.51
N ARG A 73 7.31 3.40 4.58
CA ARG A 73 8.61 3.03 5.15
C ARG A 73 8.48 2.56 6.61
N ASP A 74 7.65 3.23 7.40
CA ASP A 74 7.36 2.82 8.78
C ASP A 74 6.76 1.41 8.81
N THR A 75 5.89 1.05 7.86
CA THR A 75 5.37 -0.32 7.71
C THR A 75 6.50 -1.34 7.51
N PHE A 76 7.48 -1.04 6.65
CA PHE A 76 8.60 -1.94 6.39
C PHE A 76 9.43 -2.15 7.66
N MET A 77 9.70 -1.07 8.40
CA MET A 77 10.46 -1.13 9.65
C MET A 77 9.74 -1.93 10.74
N ILE A 78 8.44 -1.71 10.91
CA ILE A 78 7.61 -2.41 11.91
C ILE A 78 7.50 -3.91 11.61
N ASN A 79 7.42 -4.28 10.33
CA ASN A 79 7.30 -5.68 9.91
C ASN A 79 8.65 -6.34 9.61
N HIS A 80 9.77 -5.66 9.90
CA HIS A 80 11.13 -6.14 9.67
C HIS A 80 11.38 -6.61 8.22
N LEU A 81 10.80 -5.89 7.26
CA LEU A 81 10.97 -6.17 5.83
C LEU A 81 12.23 -5.49 5.31
N ASP A 82 13.06 -6.22 4.57
CA ASP A 82 14.20 -5.67 3.87
C ASP A 82 13.73 -4.94 2.59
N PRO A 83 13.95 -3.64 2.44
CA PRO A 83 13.60 -2.89 1.23
C PRO A 83 14.32 -3.39 -0.03
N PHE A 84 15.44 -4.10 0.15
CA PHE A 84 16.25 -4.64 -0.94
C PHE A 84 15.99 -6.13 -1.20
N ALA A 85 15.02 -6.72 -0.49
CA ALA A 85 14.59 -8.08 -0.77
C ALA A 85 14.12 -8.19 -2.24
N PRO A 86 14.41 -9.33 -2.89
CA PRO A 86 13.93 -9.56 -4.25
C PRO A 86 12.40 -9.56 -4.29
N LEU A 87 11.85 -9.11 -5.42
CA LEU A 87 10.41 -9.05 -5.61
C LEU A 87 9.84 -10.45 -5.92
N ASP A 88 8.57 -10.69 -5.57
CA ASP A 88 7.93 -12.02 -5.68
C ASP A 88 7.97 -12.62 -7.11
N TRP A 89 8.04 -11.78 -8.14
CA TRP A 89 8.10 -12.20 -9.55
C TRP A 89 9.52 -12.37 -10.09
N GLU A 90 10.56 -12.03 -9.33
CA GLU A 90 11.95 -12.23 -9.73
C GLU A 90 12.32 -13.71 -9.60
N THR A 91 12.15 -14.44 -10.70
CA THR A 91 12.51 -15.86 -10.78
C THR A 91 14.02 -16.02 -10.95
N GLY A 92 14.67 -16.70 -9.99
CA GLY A 92 15.99 -17.33 -10.21
C GLY A 92 17.23 -16.59 -9.70
N ARG A 93 17.15 -15.60 -8.81
CA ARG A 93 18.35 -15.03 -8.15
C ARG A 93 18.35 -15.32 -6.65
N LYS A 94 19.43 -15.95 -6.16
CA LYS A 94 19.81 -15.87 -4.74
C LYS A 94 20.20 -14.41 -4.49
N PHE A 95 19.51 -13.77 -3.56
CA PHE A 95 19.85 -12.44 -3.04
C PHE A 95 21.38 -12.29 -2.89
N GLN A 96 21.96 -11.34 -3.61
CA GLN A 96 23.37 -10.96 -3.44
C GLN A 96 23.39 -9.58 -2.81
N PRO A 97 23.66 -9.46 -1.50
CA PRO A 97 24.07 -8.17 -0.97
C PRO A 97 25.51 -7.97 -1.41
N SER A 98 25.82 -6.89 -2.12
CA SER A 98 27.20 -6.43 -2.10
C SER A 98 27.43 -5.76 -0.74
N ALA A 99 28.53 -6.12 -0.07
CA ALA A 99 28.91 -5.57 1.23
C ALA A 99 29.18 -4.06 1.22
N GLU A 100 29.02 -3.40 0.07
CA GLU A 100 29.22 -1.99 -0.18
C GLU A 100 28.10 -1.44 -1.10
N MET A 101 26.81 -1.60 -0.77
CA MET A 101 25.73 -0.93 -1.53
C MET A 101 25.54 0.54 -1.08
N HIS A 102 26.66 1.23 -1.11
CA HIS A 102 26.88 2.63 -1.49
C HIS A 102 25.68 3.32 -2.17
N TRP A 103 25.28 4.41 -1.54
CA TRP A 103 24.45 5.55 -1.95
C TRP A 103 24.57 6.10 -3.40
N ARG A 104 25.24 5.43 -4.35
CA ARG A 104 25.17 5.80 -5.77
C ARG A 104 24.67 4.62 -6.62
N TRP A 105 23.37 4.61 -6.85
CA TRP A 105 22.90 4.21 -8.17
C TRP A 105 22.05 5.36 -8.72
N ASP A 106 22.71 6.20 -9.51
CA ASP A 106 22.10 7.21 -10.36
C ASP A 106 22.51 6.87 -11.80
N PRO A 107 21.66 6.16 -12.57
CA PRO A 107 22.03 5.72 -13.91
C PRO A 107 21.83 6.85 -14.92
N HIS A 108 22.51 7.97 -14.71
CA HIS A 108 22.31 9.27 -15.38
C HIS A 108 21.22 10.13 -14.73
N ARG A 109 21.66 10.97 -13.79
CA ARG A 109 21.09 12.28 -13.45
C ARG A 109 20.66 12.93 -14.76
N LEU A 110 19.37 12.85 -15.02
CA LEU A 110 18.79 12.91 -16.37
C LEU A 110 19.37 14.08 -17.19
N LEU A 111 20.01 13.77 -18.31
CA LEU A 111 20.44 14.71 -19.36
C LEU A 111 21.55 15.71 -18.94
N ARG A 112 22.82 15.30 -19.09
CA ARG A 112 23.89 16.19 -19.57
C ARG A 112 25.08 15.40 -20.12
#